data_AF-A0AAU3VB66-F1
#
_entry.id   AF-A0AAU3VB66-F1
#
_cell.length_a   1.000
_cell.length_b   1.000
_cell.length_c   1.000
_cell.angle_alpha   90.00
_cell.angle_beta   90.00
_cell.angle_gamma   90.00
#
_symmetry.space_group_name_H-M   'P 1'
#
loop_
_entity.id
_entity.type
_entity.pdbx_description
1 polymer ?
#
loop_
_entity_poly.entity_id
_entity_poly.type
_entity_poly.pdbx_seq_one_letter_code
_entity_poly.pdbx_strand_id
1 'polypeptide(L)'
;MDLRTELLPPPVSPERLAEVAREIERIADLAGSGEPAEKAVAAFNERTGHAYLPSDFAWYDASRGLEEFAREAARPARPRVADITREELVEIVRRVDADPAGEDTDHYLLLFDCNTPHPRACDLLFHPPAGLEDAPPGRIVDAALAYRPIAL
;
A
#
# COMPACT_ATOMS: atom_id res chain seq x y z
N MET A 1 -9.27 18.02 7.99
CA MET A 1 -9.59 17.34 9.26
C MET A 1 -8.30 16.69 9.72
N ASP A 2 -8.08 16.45 11.01
CA ASP A 2 -6.92 15.66 11.42
C ASP A 2 -7.30 14.19 11.61
N LEU A 3 -6.51 13.30 11.03
CA LEU A 3 -6.65 11.85 11.21
C LEU A 3 -6.23 11.45 12.62
N ARG A 4 -6.99 10.54 13.23
CA ARG A 4 -6.59 9.88 14.49
C ARG A 4 -5.36 9.01 14.27
N THR A 5 -4.65 8.73 15.36
CA THR A 5 -3.33 8.06 15.34
C THR A 5 -3.38 6.68 14.67
N GLU A 6 -4.49 5.96 14.76
CA GLU A 6 -4.70 4.65 14.14
C GLU A 6 -4.69 4.67 12.61
N LEU A 7 -4.92 5.85 12.02
CA LEU A 7 -4.93 6.07 10.57
C LEU A 7 -3.66 6.76 10.07
N LEU A 8 -2.74 7.09 10.97
CA LEU A 8 -1.44 7.61 10.61
C LEU A 8 -0.50 6.44 10.27
N PRO A 9 0.38 6.61 9.27
CA PRO A 9 1.42 5.64 8.96
C PRO A 9 2.23 5.32 10.23
N PRO A 10 2.33 4.04 10.63
CA PRO A 10 3.07 3.70 11.82
C PRO A 10 4.56 4.03 11.59
N PRO A 11 5.23 4.66 12.57
CA PRO A 11 6.64 4.99 12.44
C PRO A 11 7.46 3.71 12.34
N VAL A 12 8.44 3.70 11.43
CA VAL A 12 9.39 2.61 11.27
C VAL A 12 10.74 3.08 11.78
N SER A 13 11.29 2.39 12.79
CA SER A 13 12.63 2.69 13.31
C SER A 13 13.70 2.47 12.24
N PRO A 14 14.77 3.27 12.17
CA PRO A 14 15.87 3.06 11.23
C PRO A 14 16.48 1.65 11.27
N GLU A 15 16.58 1.05 12.45
CA GLU A 15 17.11 -0.31 12.65
C GLU A 15 16.24 -1.36 11.95
N ARG A 16 14.91 -1.23 12.10
CA ARG A 16 13.94 -2.08 11.42
C ARG A 16 14.00 -1.89 9.90
N LEU A 17 14.08 -0.66 9.43
CA LEU A 17 14.18 -0.37 8.00
C LEU A 17 15.44 -1.02 7.40
N ALA A 18 16.58 -0.89 8.07
CA ALA A 18 17.83 -1.52 7.65
C ALA A 18 17.82 -3.06 7.76
N GLU A 19 17.09 -3.64 8.70
CA GLU A 19 16.86 -5.09 8.77
C GLU A 19 16.06 -5.59 7.55
N VAL A 20 14.95 -4.92 7.25
CA VAL A 20 14.06 -5.30 6.15
C VAL A 20 14.74 -5.08 4.80
N ALA A 21 15.45 -3.97 4.61
CA ALA A 21 16.19 -3.68 3.38
C ALA A 21 17.24 -4.77 3.06
N ARG A 22 18.06 -5.14 4.05
CA ARG A 22 19.06 -6.22 3.87
C ARG A 22 18.42 -7.55 3.49
N GLU A 23 17.25 -7.83 4.04
CA GLU A 23 16.53 -9.06 3.72
C GLU A 23 15.91 -9.02 2.31
N ILE A 24 15.43 -7.86 1.86
CA ILE A 24 14.97 -7.66 0.48
C ILE A 24 16.12 -7.89 -0.50
N GLU A 25 17.30 -7.28 -0.27
CA GLU A 25 18.48 -7.47 -1.12
C GLU A 25 18.91 -8.94 -1.16
N ARG A 26 18.96 -9.62 -0.01
CA ARG A 26 19.28 -11.05 0.06
C ARG A 26 18.33 -11.90 -0.79
N ILE A 27 17.03 -11.59 -0.78
CA ILE A 27 16.03 -12.29 -1.58
C ILE A 27 16.17 -11.94 -3.07
N ALA A 28 16.44 -10.68 -3.39
CA ALA A 28 16.69 -10.23 -4.76
C ALA A 28 17.90 -10.95 -5.38
N ASP A 29 19.01 -11.06 -4.63
CA ASP A 29 20.21 -11.78 -5.07
C ASP A 29 19.93 -13.26 -5.35
N LEU A 30 19.15 -13.93 -4.48
CA LEU A 30 18.73 -15.32 -4.69
C LEU A 30 17.84 -15.47 -5.94
N ALA A 31 16.90 -14.55 -6.14
CA ALA A 31 16.01 -14.56 -7.30
C ALA A 31 16.79 -14.31 -8.60
N GLY A 32 17.81 -13.45 -8.57
CA GLY A 32 18.67 -13.14 -9.71
C GLY A 32 19.68 -14.23 -10.07
N SER A 33 20.13 -15.03 -9.09
CA SER A 33 21.07 -16.13 -9.32
C SER A 33 20.42 -17.41 -9.90
N GLY A 34 19.09 -17.44 -10.00
CA GLY A 34 18.32 -18.62 -10.40
C GLY A 34 18.20 -19.68 -9.29
N GLU A 35 18.56 -19.33 -8.05
CA GLU A 35 18.30 -20.16 -6.89
C GLU A 35 16.82 -20.07 -6.46
N PRO A 36 16.26 -21.13 -5.83
CA PRO A 36 14.89 -21.10 -5.35
C PRO A 36 14.67 -20.06 -4.24
N ALA A 37 14.13 -18.90 -4.60
CA ALA A 37 13.83 -17.81 -3.66
C ALA A 37 12.49 -18.03 -2.91
N GLU A 38 11.66 -19.00 -3.31
CA GLU A 38 10.29 -19.19 -2.82
C GLU A 38 10.24 -19.37 -1.30
N LYS A 39 11.19 -20.14 -0.74
CA LYS A 39 11.25 -20.37 0.71
C LYS A 39 11.63 -19.09 1.46
N ALA A 40 12.52 -18.28 0.90
CA ALA A 40 12.94 -17.02 1.50
C ALA A 40 11.81 -15.98 1.45
N VAL A 41 11.10 -15.89 0.32
CA VAL A 41 9.90 -15.05 0.16
C VAL A 41 8.78 -15.49 1.11
N ALA A 42 8.53 -16.79 1.24
CA ALA A 42 7.52 -17.30 2.18
C ALA A 42 7.83 -16.92 3.64
N ALA A 43 9.09 -17.07 4.06
CA ALA A 43 9.53 -16.66 5.41
C ALA A 43 9.46 -15.13 5.61
N PHE A 44 9.75 -14.35 4.56
CA PHE A 44 9.61 -12.91 4.59
C PHE A 44 8.14 -12.49 4.78
N ASN A 45 7.25 -13.06 3.97
CA ASN A 45 5.80 -12.85 4.04
C ASN A 45 5.23 -13.24 5.41
N GLU A 46 5.65 -14.36 5.99
CA GLU A 46 5.24 -14.76 7.33
C GLU A 46 5.65 -13.73 8.40
N ARG A 47 6.86 -13.16 8.28
CA ARG A 47 7.37 -12.16 9.23
C ARG A 47 6.73 -10.78 9.07
N THR A 48 6.35 -10.39 7.86
CA THR A 48 5.85 -9.05 7.55
C THR A 48 4.33 -9.00 7.40
N GLY A 49 3.68 -10.15 7.28
CA GLY A 49 2.24 -10.29 7.01
C GLY A 49 1.85 -9.99 5.56
N HIS A 50 2.83 -9.80 4.68
CA HIS A 50 2.62 -9.53 3.26
C HIS A 50 2.47 -10.81 2.43
N ALA A 51 2.16 -10.64 1.15
CA ALA A 51 1.99 -11.74 0.21
C ALA A 51 2.78 -11.47 -1.09
N TYR A 52 4.05 -11.09 -0.94
CA TYR A 52 4.94 -10.86 -2.07
C TYR A 52 5.22 -12.15 -2.84
N LEU A 53 5.44 -12.02 -4.13
CA LEU A 53 5.92 -13.05 -5.04
C LEU A 53 7.43 -12.89 -5.26
N PRO A 54 8.16 -13.95 -5.67
CA PRO A 54 9.58 -13.82 -6.03
C PRO A 54 9.86 -12.74 -7.08
N SER A 55 8.93 -12.52 -8.02
CA SER A 55 9.02 -11.45 -9.02
C SER A 55 9.09 -10.05 -8.41
N ASP A 56 8.49 -9.84 -7.24
CA ASP A 56 8.47 -8.53 -6.56
C ASP A 56 9.85 -8.16 -6.02
N PHE A 57 10.77 -9.12 -5.87
CA PHE A 57 12.15 -8.90 -5.45
C PHE A 57 13.13 -8.86 -6.62
N ALA A 58 12.82 -9.54 -7.73
CA ALA A 58 13.71 -9.62 -8.89
C ALA A 58 13.80 -8.31 -9.68
N TRP A 59 12.78 -7.44 -9.60
CA TRP A 59 12.65 -6.25 -10.46
C TRP A 59 12.12 -5.03 -9.71
N TYR A 60 12.29 -5.00 -8.38
CA TYR A 60 11.75 -3.88 -7.60
C TYR A 60 12.38 -2.56 -8.03
N ASP A 61 13.69 -2.55 -8.35
CA ASP A 61 14.47 -1.38 -8.74
C ASP A 61 13.98 -0.68 -10.02
N ALA A 62 13.24 -1.39 -10.87
CA ALA A 62 12.59 -0.84 -12.06
C ALA A 62 11.31 -0.05 -11.73
N SER A 63 10.76 -0.20 -10.52
CA SER A 63 9.45 0.33 -10.12
C SER A 63 9.48 1.18 -8.85
N ARG A 64 10.35 0.87 -7.88
CA ARG A 64 10.46 1.51 -6.57
C ARG A 64 11.87 1.42 -6.00
N GLY A 65 12.20 2.28 -5.05
CA GLY A 65 13.47 2.21 -4.33
C GLY A 65 13.54 1.08 -3.30
N LEU A 66 14.75 0.67 -2.90
CA LEU A 66 14.94 -0.31 -1.81
C LEU A 66 14.36 0.19 -0.49
N GLU A 67 14.58 1.47 -0.18
CA GLU A 67 14.08 2.09 1.05
C GLU A 67 12.55 2.14 1.08
N GLU A 68 11.93 2.44 -0.07
CA GLU A 68 10.48 2.46 -0.27
C GLU A 68 9.88 1.06 -0.04
N PHE A 69 10.45 0.04 -0.69
CA PHE A 69 10.04 -1.36 -0.47
C PHE A 69 10.24 -1.77 1.01
N ALA A 70 11.39 -1.43 1.61
CA ALA A 70 11.64 -1.75 3.01
C ALA A 70 10.63 -1.09 3.95
N ARG A 71 10.22 0.15 3.69
CA ARG A 71 9.21 0.89 4.47
C ARG A 71 7.84 0.25 4.31
N GLU A 72 7.44 -0.11 3.10
CA GLU A 72 6.18 -0.83 2.82
C GLU A 72 6.14 -2.16 3.59
N ALA A 73 7.18 -2.98 3.45
CA ALA A 73 7.27 -4.29 4.08
C ALA A 73 7.41 -4.20 5.61
N ALA A 74 7.92 -3.10 6.15
CA ALA A 74 7.99 -2.86 7.59
C ALA A 74 6.65 -2.40 8.18
N ARG A 75 5.70 -1.94 7.37
CA ARG A 75 4.37 -1.49 7.79
C ARG A 75 3.34 -2.63 7.64
N PRO A 76 2.19 -2.55 8.34
CA PRO A 76 1.14 -3.56 8.24
C PRO A 76 0.67 -3.75 6.80
N ALA A 77 0.62 -5.00 6.35
CA ALA A 77 0.23 -5.35 4.98
C ALA A 77 -1.25 -5.07 4.64
N ARG A 78 -2.11 -5.03 5.66
CA ARG A 78 -3.57 -4.90 5.52
C ARG A 78 -4.12 -4.00 6.64
N PRO A 79 -3.80 -2.69 6.64
CA PRO A 79 -4.26 -1.77 7.67
C PRO A 79 -5.78 -1.58 7.56
N ARG A 80 -6.53 -2.13 8.50
CA ARG A 80 -8.00 -2.05 8.53
C ARG A 80 -8.49 -1.50 9.87
N VAL A 81 -9.38 -0.53 9.81
CA VAL A 81 -9.97 0.14 10.97
C VAL A 81 -11.50 -0.03 10.90
N ALA A 82 -12.08 -0.71 11.88
CA ALA A 82 -13.45 -1.21 11.82
C ALA A 82 -14.52 -0.11 11.77
N ASP A 83 -14.24 1.06 12.35
CA ASP A 83 -15.15 2.19 12.51
C ASP A 83 -14.68 3.44 11.74
N ILE A 84 -13.88 3.24 10.69
CA ILE A 84 -13.40 4.35 9.86
C ILE A 84 -14.57 5.11 9.23
N THR A 85 -14.54 6.42 9.37
CA THR A 85 -15.59 7.33 8.91
C THR A 85 -15.36 7.75 7.46
N ARG A 86 -16.43 8.24 6.83
CA ARG A 86 -16.34 8.81 5.48
C ARG A 86 -15.39 10.01 5.46
N GLU A 87 -15.45 10.88 6.46
CA GLU A 87 -14.62 12.09 6.56
C GLU A 87 -13.13 11.74 6.69
N GLU A 88 -12.80 10.66 7.42
CA GLU A 88 -11.43 10.15 7.50
C GLU A 88 -10.93 9.60 6.15
N LEU A 89 -11.76 8.84 5.43
CA LEU A 89 -11.42 8.39 4.07
C LEU A 89 -11.20 9.57 3.12
N VAL A 90 -11.99 10.64 3.25
CA VAL A 90 -11.82 11.86 2.45
C VAL A 90 -10.50 12.55 2.77
N GLU A 91 -10.11 12.62 4.04
CA GLU A 91 -8.83 13.19 4.45
C GLU A 91 -7.65 12.33 3.97
N ILE A 92 -7.78 10.99 3.95
CA ILE A 92 -6.79 10.08 3.37
C ILE A 92 -6.57 10.41 1.88
N VAL A 93 -7.66 10.48 1.10
CA VAL A 93 -7.59 10.83 -0.35
C VAL A 93 -6.99 12.23 -0.54
N ARG A 94 -7.39 13.21 0.29
CA ARG A 94 -6.83 14.56 0.24
C ARG A 94 -5.32 14.59 0.47
N ARG A 95 -4.79 13.77 1.39
CA ARG A 95 -3.34 13.68 1.65
C ARG A 95 -2.59 13.10 0.46
N VAL A 96 -3.14 12.06 -0.16
CA VAL A 96 -2.60 11.48 -1.40
C VAL A 96 -2.58 12.52 -2.51
N ASP A 97 -3.67 13.25 -2.74
CA ASP A 97 -3.74 14.28 -3.78
C ASP A 97 -2.76 15.45 -3.54
N ALA A 98 -2.51 15.78 -2.27
CA ALA A 98 -1.63 16.88 -1.90
C ALA A 98 -0.14 16.54 -2.11
N ASP A 99 0.23 15.26 -1.93
CA ASP A 99 1.60 14.79 -2.12
C ASP A 99 1.62 13.37 -2.74
N PRO A 100 1.33 13.22 -4.05
CA PRO A 100 1.21 11.91 -4.69
C PRO A 100 2.52 11.09 -4.71
N ALA A 101 3.67 11.73 -4.47
CA ALA A 101 4.98 11.10 -4.40
C ALA A 101 5.56 11.12 -2.97
N GLY A 102 4.73 11.43 -1.98
CA GLY A 102 5.11 11.47 -0.57
C GLY A 102 5.50 10.11 -0.03
N GLU A 103 6.40 10.09 0.95
CA GLU A 103 6.92 8.85 1.56
C GLU A 103 5.86 7.95 2.21
N ASP A 104 4.70 8.52 2.52
CA ASP A 104 3.58 7.87 3.17
C ASP A 104 2.41 7.58 2.23
N THR A 105 2.51 7.97 0.97
CA THR A 105 1.41 7.88 0.00
C THR A 105 0.99 6.43 -0.22
N ASP A 106 1.93 5.50 -0.35
CA ASP A 106 1.60 4.07 -0.49
C ASP A 106 0.83 3.53 0.72
N HIS A 107 1.16 4.01 1.92
CA HIS A 107 0.43 3.62 3.12
C HIS A 107 -1.02 4.12 3.07
N TYR A 108 -1.24 5.38 2.68
CA TYR A 108 -2.57 5.95 2.56
C TYR A 108 -3.39 5.29 1.46
N LEU A 109 -2.78 4.95 0.32
CA LEU A 109 -3.42 4.19 -0.75
C LEU A 109 -3.87 2.81 -0.27
N LEU A 110 -2.98 2.07 0.40
CA LEU A 110 -3.27 0.76 0.96
C LEU A 110 -4.36 0.82 2.05
N LEU A 111 -4.32 1.85 2.89
CA LEU A 111 -5.33 2.12 3.91
C LEU A 111 -6.68 2.40 3.25
N PHE A 112 -6.73 3.17 2.18
CA PHE A 112 -7.95 3.43 1.43
C PHE A 112 -8.54 2.15 0.82
N ASP A 113 -7.73 1.33 0.16
CA ASP A 113 -8.15 0.05 -0.42
C ASP A 113 -8.67 -0.92 0.66
N CYS A 114 -7.98 -1.04 1.80
CA CYS A 114 -8.36 -1.98 2.85
C CYS A 114 -9.64 -1.60 3.60
N ASN A 115 -10.08 -0.35 3.49
CA ASN A 115 -11.20 0.21 4.25
C ASN A 115 -12.39 0.61 3.37
N THR A 116 -12.37 0.26 2.08
CA THR A 116 -13.50 0.46 1.17
C THR A 116 -13.93 -0.88 0.55
N PRO A 117 -15.20 -1.00 0.10
CA PRO A 117 -15.67 -2.22 -0.54
C PRO A 117 -15.19 -2.35 -1.99
N HIS A 118 -14.67 -1.29 -2.59
CA HIS A 118 -14.16 -1.30 -3.96
C HIS A 118 -12.85 -2.09 -4.02
N PRO A 119 -12.73 -3.12 -4.88
CA PRO A 119 -11.58 -4.03 -4.89
C PRO A 119 -10.26 -3.39 -5.32
N ARG A 120 -10.33 -2.21 -5.95
CA ARG A 120 -9.20 -1.40 -6.44
C ARG A 120 -9.51 0.08 -6.24
N ALA A 121 -9.78 0.51 -5.01
CA ALA A 121 -10.29 1.85 -4.74
C ALA A 121 -9.30 2.94 -5.14
N CYS A 122 -7.99 2.68 -4.98
CA CYS A 122 -6.92 3.55 -5.42
C CYS A 122 -6.96 3.85 -6.94
N ASP A 123 -7.41 2.90 -7.77
CA ASP A 123 -7.54 3.13 -9.22
C ASP A 123 -8.48 4.30 -9.53
N LEU A 124 -9.44 4.62 -8.64
CA LEU A 124 -10.34 5.76 -8.85
C LEU A 124 -9.61 7.11 -8.82
N LEU A 125 -8.41 7.17 -8.23
CA LEU A 125 -7.56 8.37 -8.19
C LEU A 125 -6.69 8.46 -9.45
N PHE A 126 -6.08 7.35 -9.87
CA PHE A 126 -5.07 7.34 -10.95
C PHE A 126 -5.64 7.03 -12.33
N HIS A 127 -6.76 6.32 -12.37
CA HIS A 127 -7.46 5.88 -13.57
C HIS A 127 -8.98 6.08 -13.42
N PRO A 128 -9.43 7.33 -13.16
CA PRO A 128 -10.83 7.61 -12.88
C PRO A 128 -11.71 7.19 -14.07
N PRO A 129 -12.85 6.52 -13.82
CA PRO A 129 -13.85 6.30 -14.85
C PRO A 129 -14.53 7.62 -15.25
N ALA A 130 -15.26 7.60 -16.37
CA ALA A 130 -15.96 8.77 -16.87
C ALA A 130 -16.89 9.40 -15.82
N GLY A 131 -16.76 10.71 -15.61
CA GLY A 131 -17.48 11.49 -14.61
C GLY A 131 -16.83 11.53 -13.23
N LEU A 132 -15.67 10.89 -13.04
CA LEU A 132 -14.82 11.04 -11.87
C LEU A 132 -13.48 11.72 -12.18
N GLU A 133 -13.24 12.14 -13.42
CA GLU A 133 -12.05 12.94 -13.75
C GLU A 133 -12.05 14.24 -12.95
N ASP A 134 -10.93 14.55 -12.31
CA ASP A 134 -10.74 15.72 -11.43
C ASP A 134 -11.81 15.84 -10.32
N ALA A 135 -12.46 14.72 -9.96
CA ALA A 135 -13.48 14.73 -8.94
C ALA A 135 -12.88 15.09 -7.58
N PRO A 136 -13.58 15.87 -6.74
CA PRO A 136 -13.08 16.19 -5.42
C PRO A 136 -13.00 14.89 -4.57
N PRO A 137 -12.09 14.83 -3.59
CA PRO A 137 -11.88 13.65 -2.73
C PRO A 137 -13.17 13.00 -2.20
N GLY A 138 -14.15 13.82 -1.79
CA GLY A 138 -15.46 13.35 -1.34
C GLY A 138 -16.20 12.46 -2.35
N ARG A 139 -16.14 12.80 -3.64
CA ARG A 139 -16.81 12.07 -4.72
C ARG A 139 -16.10 10.75 -5.04
N ILE A 140 -14.77 10.73 -4.95
CA ILE A 140 -13.95 9.52 -5.07
C ILE A 140 -14.32 8.54 -3.95
N VAL A 141 -14.40 9.03 -2.70
CA VAL A 141 -14.80 8.21 -1.54
C VAL A 141 -16.23 7.69 -1.69
N ASP A 142 -17.17 8.53 -2.14
CA ASP A 142 -18.55 8.09 -2.38
C ASP A 142 -18.62 6.95 -3.40
N ALA A 143 -17.85 7.05 -4.49
CA ALA A 143 -17.78 6.01 -5.50
C ALA A 143 -17.18 4.70 -4.94
N ALA A 144 -16.10 4.79 -4.17
CA ALA A 144 -15.48 3.64 -3.53
C ALA A 144 -16.45 2.92 -2.57
N LEU A 145 -17.19 3.67 -1.74
CA LEU A 145 -18.16 3.12 -0.79
C LEU A 145 -19.44 2.58 -1.45
N ALA A 146 -19.83 3.17 -2.59
CA ALA A 146 -20.99 2.75 -3.35
C ALA A 146 -20.75 1.48 -4.17
N TYR A 147 -19.50 1.02 -4.32
CA TYR A 147 -19.18 -0.18 -5.08
C TYR A 147 -20.00 -1.39 -4.62
N ARG A 148 -20.58 -2.09 -5.59
CA ARG A 148 -21.29 -3.36 -5.38
C ARG A 148 -20.68 -4.37 -6.35
N PRO A 149 -20.13 -5.49 -5.85
CA PRO A 149 -19.69 -6.56 -6.72
C PRO A 149 -20.83 -6.99 -7.64
N ILE A 150 -20.56 -7.09 -8.94
CA ILE A 150 -21.50 -7.70 -9.87
C ILE A 150 -21.39 -9.21 -9.64
N ALA A 151 -22.49 -9.86 -9.29
CA ALA A 151 -22.55 -11.32 -9.28
C ALA A 151 -22.38 -11.81 -10.72
N LEU A 152 -21.29 -12.55 -10.98
CA LEU A 152 -21.02 -13.21 -12.25
C LEU A 152 -21.69 -14.58 -12.29
#